data_AF-A0A535QHL3-F1
#
_entry.id   AF-A0A535QHL3-F1
#
_cell.length_a   1.000
_cell.length_b   1.000
_cell.length_c   1.000
_cell.angle_alpha   90.00
_cell.angle_beta   90.00
_cell.angle_gamma   90.00
#
_symmetry.space_group_name_H-M   'P 1'
#
loop_
_entity.id
_entity.type
_entity.pdbx_description
1 polymer ?
#
loop_
_entity_poly.entity_id
_entity_poly.type
_entity_poly.pdbx_seq_one_letter_code
_entity_poly.pdbx_strand_id
1 'polypeptide(L)'
;MNFPVVVGLPQVILFLLAVVGIGLLISTAMGISGRRSGRYRGDEDEEDARKFGRHHRYRRRLPIGRGILGLVLVLLALSLLWLTLLVQTYLGLTSDIKVARVHATPVANADHLMSVELILYNQNGHQTSDQTYLVKGDDWRLEGDIIKFPTWLNILGLHSGYKLTRMEGRYEDPNLERSNLPTVIPLNGGDDNFFKTVQEQAWVSPVVEAAYGSGTFLRADGKTYDVLASQTGLFAEPVK
;
A
#
# COMPACT_ATOMS: atom_id res chain seq x y z
N MET A 1 -4.83 -16.50 -1.27
CA MET A 1 -4.70 -15.13 -0.74
C MET A 1 -4.22 -14.22 -1.84
N ASN A 2 -4.89 -13.09 -2.03
CA ASN A 2 -4.47 -12.13 -3.05
C ASN A 2 -3.73 -10.99 -2.33
N PHE A 3 -2.44 -10.85 -2.63
CA PHE A 3 -1.64 -9.70 -2.18
C PHE A 3 -1.61 -8.70 -3.34
N PRO A 4 -2.15 -7.48 -3.19
CA PRO A 4 -2.05 -6.47 -4.22
C PRO A 4 -0.62 -5.91 -4.23
N VAL A 5 0.30 -6.62 -4.88
CA VAL A 5 1.66 -6.14 -5.13
C VAL A 5 1.62 -5.32 -6.41
N VAL A 6 1.44 -4.01 -6.26
CA VAL A 6 1.54 -3.07 -7.39
C VAL A 6 2.89 -2.39 -7.30
N VAL A 7 3.87 -2.91 -8.03
CA VAL A 7 5.16 -2.23 -8.27
C VAL A 7 4.89 -1.07 -9.22
N GLY A 8 4.53 0.08 -8.66
CA GLY A 8 4.17 1.25 -9.44
C GLY A 8 5.39 2.00 -9.98
N LEU A 9 5.17 2.74 -11.08
CA LEU A 9 6.05 3.80 -11.60
C LEU A 9 6.75 4.67 -10.53
N PRO A 10 6.11 5.00 -9.38
CA PRO A 10 6.77 5.70 -8.28
C PRO A 10 8.05 5.03 -7.75
N GLN A 11 8.14 3.70 -7.71
CA GLN A 11 9.34 2.99 -7.21
C GLN A 11 10.53 3.16 -8.17
N VAL A 12 10.27 3.22 -9.47
CA VAL A 12 11.31 3.50 -10.49
C VAL A 12 11.79 4.94 -10.38
N ILE A 13 10.88 5.89 -10.13
CA ILE A 13 11.21 7.30 -9.93
C ILE A 13 12.04 7.51 -8.66
N LEU A 14 11.68 6.83 -7.56
CA LEU A 14 12.44 6.84 -6.31
C LEU A 14 13.86 6.29 -6.49
N PHE A 15 14.01 5.19 -7.22
CA PHE A 15 15.32 4.61 -7.53
C PHE A 15 16.17 5.57 -8.37
N LEU A 16 15.59 6.17 -9.42
CA LEU A 16 16.28 7.15 -10.26
C LEU A 16 16.69 8.40 -9.47
N LEU A 17 15.83 8.93 -8.61
CA LEU A 17 16.15 10.06 -7.74
C LEU A 17 17.28 9.74 -6.75
N ALA A 18 17.29 8.54 -6.16
CA ALA A 18 18.36 8.10 -5.27
C ALA A 18 19.71 8.00 -6.01
N VAL A 19 19.73 7.42 -7.21
CA VAL A 19 20.94 7.32 -8.04
C VAL A 19 21.46 8.71 -8.45
N VAL A 20 20.58 9.63 -8.85
CA VAL A 20 20.95 11.00 -9.20
C VAL A 20 21.47 11.78 -7.99
N GLY A 21 20.82 11.64 -6.83
CA GLY A 21 21.26 12.26 -5.58
C GLY A 21 22.64 11.78 -5.13
N ILE A 22 22.90 10.47 -5.21
CA ILE A 22 24.21 9.87 -4.91
C ILE A 22 25.28 10.37 -5.89
N GLY A 23 24.97 10.40 -7.19
CA GLY A 23 25.89 10.89 -8.22
C GLY A 23 26.29 12.36 -8.00
N LEU A 24 25.35 13.21 -7.58
CA LEU A 24 25.61 14.61 -7.25
C LEU A 24 26.45 14.77 -5.97
N LEU A 25 26.19 13.97 -4.93
CA LEU A 25 27.01 13.96 -3.71
C LEU A 25 28.46 13.57 -4.00
N ILE A 26 28.64 12.51 -4.81
CA ILE A 26 29.96 12.04 -5.25
C ILE A 26 30.68 13.12 -6.08
N SER A 27 29.97 13.79 -7.00
CA SER A 27 30.53 14.89 -7.80
C SER A 27 30.98 16.07 -6.93
N THR A 28 30.19 16.42 -5.91
CA THR A 28 30.51 17.51 -4.98
C THR A 28 31.71 17.16 -4.09
N ALA A 29 31.78 15.91 -3.61
CA ALA A 29 32.90 15.40 -2.82
C ALA A 29 34.20 15.32 -3.64
N MET A 30 34.13 14.87 -4.90
CA MET A 30 35.29 14.85 -5.82
C MET A 30 35.74 16.26 -6.22
N GLY A 31 34.83 17.22 -6.35
CA GLY A 31 35.17 18.63 -6.58
C GLY A 31 35.91 19.28 -5.40
N ILE A 32 35.72 18.77 -4.18
CA ILE A 32 36.42 19.21 -2.97
C ILE A 32 37.76 18.48 -2.80
N SER A 33 37.87 17.20 -3.17
CA SER A 33 39.09 16.39 -3.00
C SER A 33 40.10 16.52 -4.16
N GLY A 34 39.67 16.92 -5.36
CA GLY A 34 40.49 16.96 -6.58
C GLY A 34 41.57 18.04 -6.68
N ARG A 35 41.89 18.78 -5.60
CA ARG A 35 42.95 19.82 -5.63
C ARG A 35 44.10 19.55 -4.67
N ARG A 36 44.48 18.28 -4.56
CA ARG A 36 45.72 17.84 -3.92
C ARG A 36 46.53 16.95 -4.87
N SER A 37 46.87 17.46 -6.06
CA SER A 37 47.96 16.85 -6.84
C SER A 37 48.63 17.87 -7.74
N GLY A 38 49.96 17.90 -7.64
CA GLY A 38 50.86 18.77 -8.38
C GLY A 38 51.67 19.62 -7.40
N ARG A 39 52.98 19.46 -7.25
CA ARG A 39 53.96 18.65 -7.98
C ARG A 39 55.23 18.73 -7.11
N TYR A 40 55.64 17.65 -6.44
CA TYR A 40 57.00 17.58 -5.89
C TYR A 40 57.93 17.32 -7.07
N ARG A 41 58.57 18.37 -7.57
CA ARG A 41 59.73 18.24 -8.46
C ARG A 41 60.60 19.48 -8.28
N GLY A 42 61.78 19.27 -7.71
CA GLY A 42 62.83 20.27 -7.55
C GLY A 42 63.42 20.26 -6.15
N ASP A 43 64.22 19.24 -5.84
CA ASP A 43 65.49 19.53 -5.16
C ASP A 43 66.39 20.13 -6.25
N GLU A 44 67.17 21.15 -5.92
CA GLU A 44 67.98 21.98 -6.83
C GLU A 44 67.17 23.09 -7.52
N ASP A 45 67.07 24.26 -6.85
CA ASP A 45 67.02 25.61 -7.46
C ASP A 45 66.66 26.64 -6.36
N GLU A 46 67.39 26.64 -5.24
CA GLU A 46 67.12 27.56 -4.11
C GLU A 46 68.03 28.82 -4.10
N GLU A 47 68.92 28.99 -5.08
CA GLU A 47 69.87 30.12 -5.07
C GLU A 47 69.56 31.27 -6.05
N ASP A 48 68.77 31.08 -7.11
CA ASP A 48 68.63 32.10 -8.16
C ASP A 48 67.33 32.94 -8.13
N ALA A 49 66.38 32.67 -7.25
CA ALA A 49 65.12 33.41 -7.20
C ALA A 49 65.16 34.75 -6.43
N ARG A 50 66.35 35.33 -6.18
CA ARG A 50 66.53 36.66 -5.55
C ARG A 50 66.47 37.84 -6.52
N LYS A 51 65.98 37.65 -7.74
CA LYS A 51 65.66 38.74 -8.66
C LYS A 51 64.37 38.39 -9.39
N PHE A 52 63.25 38.93 -8.92
CA PHE A 52 62.12 39.45 -9.71
C PHE A 52 60.92 39.55 -8.77
N GLY A 53 60.67 40.77 -8.31
CA GLY A 53 59.44 41.09 -7.61
C GLY A 53 58.25 40.93 -8.54
N ARG A 54 57.37 39.97 -8.24
CA ARG A 54 55.96 39.98 -8.66
C ARG A 54 55.13 39.25 -7.61
N HIS A 55 54.51 40.02 -6.71
CA HIS A 55 53.45 39.53 -5.86
C HIS A 55 52.23 39.16 -6.73
N HIS A 56 52.14 37.91 -7.18
CA HIS A 56 50.86 37.36 -7.63
C HIS A 56 50.01 37.04 -6.39
N ARG A 57 49.19 38.01 -5.97
CA ARG A 57 48.07 37.77 -5.07
C ARG A 57 47.08 36.84 -5.78
N TYR A 58 47.23 35.54 -5.56
CA TYR A 58 46.19 34.55 -5.87
C TYR A 58 44.99 34.84 -4.96
N ARG A 59 44.11 35.73 -5.44
CA ARG A 59 42.81 36.01 -4.82
C ARG A 59 41.98 34.75 -4.99
N ARG A 60 42.02 33.87 -3.98
CA ARG A 60 41.18 32.68 -3.86
C ARG A 60 39.71 33.08 -3.93
N ARG A 61 39.13 33.08 -5.13
CA ARG A 61 37.68 33.09 -5.28
C ARG A 61 37.23 31.64 -5.21
N LEU A 62 36.81 31.21 -4.03
CA LEU A 62 35.98 30.02 -3.89
C LEU A 62 34.73 30.27 -4.75
N PRO A 63 34.40 29.41 -5.74
CA PRO A 63 33.14 29.53 -6.47
C PRO A 63 32.02 29.00 -5.58
N ILE A 64 31.67 29.77 -4.54
CA ILE A 64 30.62 29.49 -3.55
C ILE A 64 29.25 29.27 -4.23
N GLY A 65 29.05 29.86 -5.43
CA GLY A 65 27.81 29.72 -6.19
C GLY A 65 27.47 28.30 -6.67
N ARG A 66 28.46 27.41 -6.86
CA ARG A 66 28.19 26.03 -7.32
C ARG A 66 27.74 25.09 -6.19
N GLY A 67 28.22 25.32 -4.97
CA GLY A 67 27.82 24.53 -3.80
C GLY A 67 26.38 24.82 -3.37
N ILE A 68 25.96 26.09 -3.44
CA ILE A 68 24.59 26.51 -3.09
C ILE A 68 23.58 25.94 -4.09
N LEU A 69 23.88 26.00 -5.39
CA LEU A 69 22.99 25.43 -6.41
C LEU A 69 22.85 23.91 -6.25
N GLY A 70 23.96 23.20 -5.96
CA GLY A 70 23.91 21.77 -5.67
C GLY A 70 23.08 21.44 -4.43
N LEU A 71 23.23 22.21 -3.35
CA LEU A 71 22.43 22.06 -2.13
C LEU A 71 20.94 22.28 -2.39
N VAL A 72 20.59 23.31 -3.17
CA VAL A 72 19.20 23.60 -3.55
C VAL A 72 18.60 22.45 -4.37
N LEU A 73 19.35 21.90 -5.32
CA LEU A 73 18.89 20.76 -6.12
C LEU A 73 18.71 19.49 -5.27
N VAL A 74 19.61 19.23 -4.31
CA VAL A 74 19.48 18.10 -3.37
C VAL A 74 18.25 18.28 -2.48
N LEU A 75 18.04 19.46 -1.92
CA LEU A 75 16.86 19.77 -1.12
C LEU A 75 15.56 19.63 -1.93
N LEU A 76 15.57 20.09 -3.18
CA LEU A 76 14.44 19.93 -4.10
C LEU A 76 14.17 18.44 -4.39
N ALA A 77 15.21 17.65 -4.66
CA ALA A 77 15.08 16.23 -4.91
C ALA A 77 14.52 15.48 -3.67
N LEU A 78 15.02 15.79 -2.47
CA LEU A 78 14.50 15.24 -1.22
C LEU A 78 13.04 15.66 -0.96
N SER A 79 12.69 16.91 -1.27
CA SER A 79 11.31 17.40 -1.15
C SER A 79 10.35 16.68 -2.10
N LEU A 80 10.74 16.49 -3.36
CA LEU A 80 9.95 15.74 -4.33
C LEU A 80 9.81 14.26 -3.92
N LEU A 81 10.90 13.65 -3.45
CA LEU A 81 10.88 12.28 -2.93
C LEU A 81 9.92 12.14 -1.74
N TRP A 82 9.99 13.06 -0.78
CA TRP A 82 9.08 13.09 0.36
C TRP A 82 7.62 13.24 -0.08
N LEU A 83 7.35 14.13 -1.05
CA LEU A 83 6.01 14.31 -1.60
C LEU A 83 5.49 13.03 -2.27
N THR A 84 6.33 12.34 -3.06
CA THR A 84 5.94 11.07 -3.69
C THR A 84 5.61 9.98 -2.67
N LEU A 85 6.40 9.86 -1.60
CA LEU A 85 6.14 8.93 -0.50
C LEU A 85 4.81 9.27 0.19
N LEU A 86 4.56 10.55 0.47
CA LEU A 86 3.34 11.01 1.12
C LEU A 86 2.09 10.70 0.27
N VAL A 87 2.14 10.98 -1.03
CA VAL A 87 1.06 10.64 -1.98
C VAL A 87 0.85 9.14 -2.05
N GLN A 88 1.92 8.33 -2.11
CA GLN A 88 1.83 6.88 -2.18
C GLN A 88 1.22 6.30 -0.90
N THR A 89 1.64 6.78 0.27
CA THR A 89 1.03 6.39 1.55
C THR A 89 -0.45 6.75 1.59
N TYR A 90 -0.82 7.95 1.15
CA TYR A 90 -2.21 8.41 1.12
C TYR A 90 -3.10 7.55 0.19
N LEU A 91 -2.63 7.28 -1.03
CA LEU A 91 -3.35 6.44 -1.99
C LEU A 91 -3.47 5.00 -1.50
N GLY A 92 -2.41 4.45 -0.89
CA GLY A 92 -2.46 3.13 -0.27
C GLY A 92 -3.50 3.07 0.83
N LEU A 93 -3.59 4.10 1.68
CA LEU A 93 -4.57 4.19 2.78
C LEU A 93 -6.03 4.24 2.33
N THR A 94 -6.27 4.80 1.14
CA THR A 94 -7.62 5.12 0.65
C THR A 94 -8.06 4.18 -0.49
N SER A 95 -7.26 3.17 -0.83
CA SER A 95 -7.60 2.25 -1.91
C SER A 95 -8.61 1.21 -1.43
N ASP A 96 -9.89 1.47 -1.68
CA ASP A 96 -10.95 0.50 -1.50
C ASP A 96 -11.04 -0.39 -2.75
N ILE A 97 -11.00 -1.71 -2.54
CA ILE A 97 -11.08 -2.68 -3.63
C ILE A 97 -12.47 -3.28 -3.62
N LYS A 98 -13.18 -3.22 -4.75
CA LYS A 98 -14.45 -3.93 -4.90
C LYS A 98 -14.21 -5.43 -4.91
N VAL A 99 -14.81 -6.14 -3.96
CA VAL A 99 -14.59 -7.58 -3.75
C VAL A 99 -15.81 -8.43 -4.10
N ALA A 100 -17.01 -7.88 -3.94
CA ALA A 100 -18.24 -8.56 -4.29
C ALA A 100 -19.34 -7.57 -4.69
N ARG A 101 -20.37 -8.08 -5.32
CA ARG A 101 -21.65 -7.42 -5.52
C ARG A 101 -22.74 -8.36 -5.04
N VAL A 102 -23.65 -7.84 -4.24
CA VAL A 102 -24.73 -8.60 -3.62
C VAL A 102 -26.06 -7.98 -3.99
N HIS A 103 -26.96 -8.78 -4.56
CA HIS A 103 -28.35 -8.42 -4.76
C HIS A 103 -29.22 -9.41 -3.99
N ALA A 104 -29.94 -8.93 -2.99
CA ALA A 104 -30.70 -9.77 -2.08
C ALA A 104 -32.19 -9.39 -2.10
N THR A 105 -33.04 -10.35 -2.45
CA THR A 105 -34.49 -10.17 -2.52
C THR A 105 -35.20 -11.15 -1.59
N PRO A 106 -36.20 -10.71 -0.80
CA PRO A 106 -37.00 -11.63 0.00
C PRO A 106 -37.88 -12.49 -0.90
N VAL A 107 -38.03 -13.77 -0.57
CA VAL A 107 -38.85 -14.71 -1.34
C VAL A 107 -40.32 -14.57 -0.92
N ALA A 108 -41.19 -14.30 -1.89
CA ALA A 108 -42.62 -14.19 -1.63
C ALA A 108 -43.20 -15.53 -1.11
N ASN A 109 -43.99 -15.47 -0.04
CA ASN A 109 -44.65 -16.62 0.61
C ASN A 109 -43.71 -17.61 1.32
N ALA A 110 -42.47 -17.20 1.64
CA ALA A 110 -41.58 -17.95 2.53
C ALA A 110 -41.03 -17.02 3.60
N ASP A 111 -41.35 -17.30 4.86
CA ASP A 111 -40.87 -16.49 5.99
C ASP A 111 -39.35 -16.66 6.16
N HIS A 112 -38.66 -15.54 6.36
CA HIS A 112 -37.22 -15.47 6.61
C HIS A 112 -36.39 -16.24 5.56
N LEU A 113 -36.79 -16.15 4.29
CA LEU A 113 -36.06 -16.72 3.17
C LEU A 113 -35.81 -15.65 2.11
N MET A 114 -34.57 -15.57 1.64
CA MET A 114 -34.14 -14.62 0.62
C MET A 114 -33.37 -15.32 -0.49
N SER A 115 -33.47 -14.76 -1.70
CA SER A 115 -32.63 -15.10 -2.84
C SER A 115 -31.49 -14.08 -2.92
N VAL A 116 -30.26 -14.56 -2.80
CA VAL A 116 -29.04 -13.73 -2.80
C VAL A 116 -28.22 -14.06 -4.02
N GLU A 117 -28.17 -13.14 -4.98
CA GLU A 117 -27.23 -13.15 -6.09
C GLU A 117 -25.90 -12.56 -5.61
N LEU A 118 -24.84 -13.35 -5.69
CA LEU A 118 -23.49 -13.01 -5.25
C LEU A 118 -22.52 -13.10 -6.43
N ILE A 119 -22.00 -11.95 -6.82
CA ILE A 119 -20.95 -11.83 -7.82
C ILE A 119 -19.64 -11.52 -7.11
N LEU A 120 -18.61 -12.33 -7.34
CA LEU A 120 -17.28 -12.12 -6.77
C LEU A 120 -16.35 -11.48 -7.80
N TYR A 121 -15.49 -10.57 -7.33
CA TYR A 121 -14.48 -9.91 -8.16
C TYR A 121 -13.07 -10.24 -7.65
N ASN A 122 -12.13 -10.33 -8.59
CA ASN A 122 -10.71 -10.32 -8.27
C ASN A 122 -10.19 -8.88 -8.09
N GLN A 123 -8.92 -8.76 -7.69
CA GLN A 123 -8.26 -7.47 -7.48
C GLN A 123 -8.15 -6.59 -8.72
N ASN A 124 -8.26 -7.20 -9.91
CA ASN A 124 -8.23 -6.48 -11.19
C ASN A 124 -9.64 -6.03 -11.63
N GLY A 125 -10.66 -6.24 -10.80
CA GLY A 125 -12.05 -5.95 -11.10
C GLY A 125 -12.71 -6.95 -12.05
N HIS A 126 -12.05 -8.08 -12.38
CA HIS A 126 -12.67 -9.12 -13.19
C HIS A 126 -13.55 -10.01 -12.32
N GLN A 127 -14.72 -10.32 -12.85
CA GLN A 127 -15.67 -11.25 -12.25
C GLN A 127 -15.08 -12.66 -12.21
N THR A 128 -15.09 -13.28 -11.02
CA THR A 128 -14.57 -14.64 -10.79
C THR A 128 -15.67 -15.67 -10.55
N SER A 129 -16.80 -15.23 -10.01
CA SER A 129 -17.96 -16.09 -9.72
C SER A 129 -19.24 -15.29 -9.87
N ASP A 130 -20.31 -15.99 -10.25
CA ASP A 130 -21.67 -15.48 -10.36
C ASP A 130 -22.62 -16.60 -9.93
N GLN A 131 -23.14 -16.52 -8.71
CA GLN A 131 -24.00 -17.56 -8.16
C GLN A 131 -25.15 -16.95 -7.38
N THR A 132 -26.33 -17.53 -7.55
CA THR A 132 -27.52 -17.18 -6.76
C THR A 132 -27.80 -18.30 -5.76
N TYR A 133 -28.09 -17.92 -4.52
CA TYR A 133 -28.35 -18.85 -3.44
C TYR A 133 -29.67 -18.52 -2.74
N LEU A 134 -30.36 -19.55 -2.27
CA LEU A 134 -31.46 -19.41 -1.31
C LEU A 134 -30.89 -19.45 0.10
N VAL A 135 -31.08 -18.36 0.83
CA VAL A 135 -30.46 -18.13 2.13
C VAL A 135 -31.56 -17.87 3.14
N LYS A 136 -31.52 -18.58 4.27
CA LYS A 136 -32.44 -18.38 5.39
C LYS A 136 -31.94 -17.24 6.27
N GLY A 137 -32.80 -16.28 6.54
CA GLY A 137 -32.52 -15.06 7.29
C GLY A 137 -33.25 -13.86 6.69
N ASP A 138 -33.18 -12.74 7.39
CA ASP A 138 -33.73 -11.44 6.97
C ASP A 138 -32.66 -10.55 6.32
N ASP A 139 -31.44 -10.64 6.85
CA ASP A 139 -30.26 -9.91 6.40
C ASP A 139 -29.27 -10.88 5.78
N TRP A 140 -28.59 -10.46 4.72
CA TRP A 140 -27.39 -11.15 4.24
C TRP A 140 -26.18 -10.61 4.97
N ARG A 141 -25.25 -11.49 5.33
CA ARG A 141 -23.95 -11.13 5.88
C ARG A 141 -22.85 -11.74 5.01
N LEU A 142 -21.91 -10.91 4.59
CA LEU A 142 -20.71 -11.34 3.89
C LEU A 142 -19.52 -11.14 4.82
N GLU A 143 -18.79 -12.22 5.09
CA GLU A 143 -17.64 -12.23 5.97
C GLU A 143 -16.35 -12.53 5.19
N GLY A 144 -15.25 -12.03 5.72
CA GLY A 144 -13.94 -12.27 5.22
C GLY A 144 -12.86 -11.86 6.20
N ASP A 145 -11.69 -12.42 6.02
CA ASP A 145 -10.56 -12.13 6.87
C ASP A 145 -9.65 -11.08 6.23
N ILE A 146 -9.08 -10.22 7.07
CA ILE A 146 -8.22 -9.10 6.67
C ILE A 146 -6.86 -9.25 7.35
N ILE A 147 -5.80 -9.12 6.55
CA ILE A 147 -4.43 -9.00 7.02
C ILE A 147 -4.00 -7.57 6.82
N LYS A 148 -3.68 -6.90 7.92
CA LYS A 148 -3.12 -5.56 7.94
C LYS A 148 -1.59 -5.63 8.03
N PHE A 149 -0.93 -5.01 7.07
CA PHE A 149 0.52 -4.79 7.08
C PHE A 149 0.85 -3.43 7.73
N PRO A 150 2.00 -3.29 8.41
CA PRO A 150 2.48 -2.02 8.89
C PRO A 150 2.54 -0.96 7.80
N THR A 151 2.18 0.29 8.11
CA THR A 151 2.09 1.39 7.14
C THR A 151 3.39 1.63 6.35
N TRP A 152 4.56 1.35 6.93
CA TRP A 152 5.84 1.49 6.25
C TRP A 152 6.02 0.49 5.09
N LEU A 153 5.34 -0.66 5.12
CA LEU A 153 5.34 -1.64 4.03
C LEU A 153 4.51 -1.20 2.83
N ASN A 154 3.56 -0.26 2.99
CA ASN A 154 2.85 0.34 1.86
C ASN A 154 3.82 1.06 0.91
N ILE A 155 4.95 1.59 1.42
CA ILE A 155 6.02 2.20 0.62
C ILE A 155 6.64 1.15 -0.34
N LEU A 156 6.74 -0.09 0.11
CA LEU A 156 7.20 -1.23 -0.68
C LEU A 156 6.13 -1.79 -1.62
N GLY A 157 4.91 -1.24 -1.61
CA GLY A 157 3.79 -1.69 -2.43
C GLY A 157 3.05 -2.91 -1.88
N LEU A 158 3.31 -3.28 -0.62
CA LEU A 158 2.55 -4.31 0.08
C LEU A 158 1.35 -3.64 0.77
N HIS A 159 0.15 -3.91 0.29
CA HIS A 159 -1.08 -3.44 0.94
C HIS A 159 -1.77 -4.58 1.68
N SER A 160 -2.73 -4.22 2.54
CA SER A 160 -3.57 -5.17 3.28
C SER A 160 -4.17 -6.23 2.36
N GLY A 161 -4.07 -7.49 2.77
CA GLY A 161 -4.66 -8.63 2.06
C GLY A 161 -6.07 -8.90 2.57
N TYR A 162 -6.93 -9.38 1.70
CA TYR A 162 -8.28 -9.82 2.07
C TYR A 162 -8.59 -11.21 1.52
N LYS A 163 -9.51 -11.92 2.18
CA LYS A 163 -10.12 -13.14 1.67
C LYS A 163 -11.57 -13.22 2.15
N LEU A 164 -12.52 -13.29 1.23
CA LEU A 164 -13.90 -13.61 1.59
C LEU A 164 -14.00 -15.09 1.98
N THR A 165 -14.57 -15.38 3.13
CA THR A 165 -14.60 -16.73 3.73
C THR A 165 -15.98 -17.36 3.68
N ARG A 166 -17.04 -16.59 3.92
CA ARG A 166 -18.42 -17.09 3.86
C ARG A 166 -19.45 -16.00 3.64
N MET A 167 -20.58 -16.40 3.07
CA MET A 167 -21.81 -15.63 3.09
C MET A 167 -22.85 -16.39 3.93
N GLU A 168 -23.54 -15.68 4.81
CA GLU A 168 -24.57 -16.27 5.65
C GLU A 168 -25.83 -15.42 5.69
N GLY A 169 -26.95 -16.06 6.01
CA GLY A 169 -28.17 -15.36 6.37
C GLY A 169 -28.23 -15.12 7.87
N ARG A 170 -28.69 -13.95 8.24
CA ARG A 170 -28.84 -13.50 9.62
C ARG A 170 -30.29 -13.12 9.86
N TYR A 171 -30.87 -13.60 10.94
CA TYR A 171 -32.17 -13.18 11.43
C TYR A 171 -32.02 -11.90 12.24
N GLU A 172 -32.99 -10.99 12.10
CA GLU A 172 -32.97 -9.78 12.92
C GLU A 172 -33.38 -10.04 14.36
N ASP A 173 -34.30 -10.99 14.57
CA ASP A 173 -34.71 -11.42 15.91
C ASP A 173 -33.67 -12.40 16.49
N PRO A 174 -32.99 -12.05 17.60
CA PRO A 174 -32.05 -12.95 18.26
C PRO A 174 -32.66 -14.28 18.72
N ASN A 175 -33.97 -14.33 18.97
CA ASN A 175 -34.64 -15.57 19.34
C ASN A 175 -34.80 -16.51 18.14
N LEU A 176 -35.08 -15.96 16.95
CA LEU A 176 -35.07 -16.72 15.69
C LEU A 176 -33.65 -17.17 15.36
N GLU A 177 -32.65 -16.30 15.50
CA GLU A 177 -31.23 -16.65 15.29
C GLU A 177 -30.78 -17.79 16.20
N ARG A 178 -31.26 -17.83 17.45
CA ARG A 178 -30.91 -18.89 18.42
C ARG A 178 -31.61 -20.22 18.09
N SER A 179 -32.81 -20.17 17.55
CA SER A 179 -33.66 -21.35 17.36
C SER A 179 -33.60 -21.94 15.96
N ASN A 180 -33.17 -21.16 14.97
CA ASN A 180 -33.07 -21.58 13.58
C ASN A 180 -31.61 -21.69 13.14
N LEU A 181 -31.34 -22.66 12.27
CA LEU A 181 -30.03 -22.77 11.63
C LEU A 181 -29.93 -21.74 10.49
N PRO A 182 -28.92 -20.85 10.50
CA PRO A 182 -28.66 -19.96 9.37
C PRO A 182 -28.16 -20.77 8.18
N THR A 183 -28.46 -20.29 6.97
CA THR A 183 -27.79 -20.81 5.77
C THR A 183 -26.39 -20.22 5.71
N VAL A 184 -25.35 -21.06 5.67
CA VAL A 184 -23.95 -20.64 5.54
C VAL A 184 -23.38 -21.21 4.25
N ILE A 185 -22.84 -20.33 3.40
CA ILE A 185 -22.25 -20.65 2.11
C ILE A 185 -20.75 -20.33 2.18
N PRO A 186 -19.87 -21.36 2.16
CA PRO A 186 -18.44 -21.12 2.18
C PRO A 186 -17.97 -20.51 0.86
N LEU A 187 -17.10 -19.51 0.94
CA LEU A 187 -16.48 -18.82 -0.18
C LEU A 187 -14.97 -19.04 -0.15
N ASN A 188 -14.34 -19.18 -1.32
CA ASN A 188 -12.88 -19.32 -1.46
C ASN A 188 -12.23 -20.37 -0.53
N GLY A 189 -12.93 -21.49 -0.28
CA GLY A 189 -12.46 -22.56 0.60
C GLY A 189 -12.70 -22.33 2.10
N GLY A 190 -13.44 -21.29 2.49
CA GLY A 190 -13.86 -21.06 3.87
C GLY A 190 -12.77 -20.50 4.79
N ASP A 191 -13.03 -20.63 6.09
CA ASP A 191 -12.04 -20.39 7.15
C ASP A 191 -10.95 -21.46 7.04
N ASP A 192 -9.77 -21.09 6.54
CA ASP A 192 -8.67 -22.02 6.32
C ASP A 192 -7.62 -21.96 7.45
N ASN A 193 -6.77 -22.99 7.50
CA ASN A 193 -5.66 -23.03 8.45
C ASN A 193 -4.65 -21.90 8.21
N PHE A 194 -4.56 -21.40 6.98
CA PHE A 194 -3.64 -20.32 6.63
C PHE A 194 -3.95 -19.06 7.44
N PHE A 195 -5.23 -18.67 7.54
CA PHE A 195 -5.61 -17.50 8.33
C PHE A 195 -5.32 -17.68 9.82
N LYS A 196 -5.57 -18.87 10.38
CA LYS A 196 -5.20 -19.19 11.76
C LYS A 196 -3.69 -19.07 11.98
N THR A 197 -2.88 -19.62 11.09
CA THR A 197 -1.42 -19.51 11.14
C THR A 197 -0.95 -18.06 11.04
N VAL A 198 -1.54 -17.25 10.15
CA VAL A 198 -1.20 -15.82 10.08
C VAL A 198 -1.65 -15.06 11.30
N GLN A 199 -2.80 -15.39 11.88
CA GLN A 199 -3.28 -14.76 13.10
C GLN A 199 -2.38 -15.07 14.31
N GLU A 200 -1.93 -16.32 14.44
CA GLU A 200 -0.95 -16.75 15.43
C GLU A 200 0.41 -16.06 15.20
N GLN A 201 0.86 -15.98 13.95
CA GLN A 201 2.15 -15.39 13.58
C GLN A 201 2.12 -13.85 13.59
N ALA A 202 0.96 -13.21 13.46
CA ALA A 202 0.82 -11.75 13.47
C ALA A 202 1.34 -11.16 14.79
N TRP A 203 1.25 -11.90 15.89
CA TRP A 203 1.69 -11.45 17.21
C TRP A 203 3.22 -11.45 17.35
N VAL A 204 3.93 -12.16 16.47
CA VAL A 204 5.39 -12.37 16.54
C VAL A 204 6.13 -11.87 15.29
N SER A 205 5.42 -11.49 14.22
CA SER A 205 6.01 -11.05 12.96
C SER A 205 6.18 -9.53 12.91
N PRO A 206 7.38 -9.00 12.59
CA PRO A 206 7.55 -7.56 12.36
C PRO A 206 6.88 -7.08 11.06
N VAL A 207 6.35 -8.02 10.26
CA VAL A 207 5.79 -7.77 8.94
C VAL A 207 4.28 -7.70 8.97
N VAL A 208 3.59 -8.26 9.97
CA VAL A 208 2.12 -8.24 10.06
C VAL A 208 1.71 -7.41 11.27
N GLU A 209 0.89 -6.38 11.06
CA GLU A 209 0.43 -5.52 12.15
C GLU A 209 -0.79 -6.12 12.85
N ALA A 210 -1.74 -6.66 12.08
CA ALA A 210 -2.93 -7.29 12.61
C ALA A 210 -3.53 -8.30 11.62
N ALA A 211 -4.23 -9.30 12.15
CA ALA A 211 -5.05 -10.24 11.38
C ALA A 211 -6.37 -10.47 12.13
N TYR A 212 -7.49 -10.17 11.47
CA TYR A 212 -8.82 -10.20 12.07
C TYR A 212 -9.91 -10.48 11.04
N GLY A 213 -11.05 -10.99 11.51
CA GLY A 213 -12.25 -11.17 10.71
C GLY A 213 -13.04 -9.87 10.58
N SER A 214 -13.63 -9.66 9.42
CA SER A 214 -14.51 -8.53 9.12
C SER A 214 -15.77 -9.03 8.43
N GLY A 215 -16.91 -8.41 8.72
CA GLY A 215 -18.18 -8.76 8.12
C GLY A 215 -19.05 -7.54 7.92
N THR A 216 -19.74 -7.50 6.78
CA THR A 216 -20.77 -6.51 6.50
C THR A 216 -22.11 -7.22 6.36
N PHE A 217 -23.18 -6.63 6.88
CA PHE A 217 -24.53 -7.17 6.74
C PHE A 217 -25.53 -6.08 6.40
N LEU A 218 -26.50 -6.41 5.56
CA LEU A 218 -27.57 -5.52 5.15
C LEU A 218 -28.85 -6.33 4.92
N ARG A 219 -29.98 -5.63 4.99
CA ARG A 219 -31.29 -6.24 4.73
C ARG A 219 -31.42 -6.69 3.28
N ALA A 220 -32.13 -7.80 3.07
CA ALA A 220 -32.65 -8.15 1.74
C ALA A 220 -33.80 -7.21 1.34
N ASP A 221 -33.47 -6.00 0.89
CA ASP A 221 -34.43 -4.97 0.49
C ASP A 221 -34.68 -4.91 -1.02
N GLY A 222 -34.15 -5.88 -1.77
CA GLY A 222 -34.22 -5.92 -3.23
C GLY A 222 -33.31 -4.92 -3.94
N LYS A 223 -32.39 -4.27 -3.21
CA LYS A 223 -31.36 -3.42 -3.83
C LYS A 223 -30.06 -4.19 -4.04
N THR A 224 -29.23 -3.61 -4.89
CA THR A 224 -27.89 -4.13 -5.18
C THR A 224 -26.86 -3.30 -4.44
N TYR A 225 -25.93 -3.98 -3.77
CA TYR A 225 -24.85 -3.39 -3.01
C TYR A 225 -23.51 -3.85 -3.56
N ASP A 226 -22.57 -2.93 -3.72
CA ASP A 226 -21.18 -3.24 -3.95
C ASP A 226 -20.48 -3.37 -2.59
N VAL A 227 -19.79 -4.49 -2.38
CA VAL A 227 -18.98 -4.74 -1.18
C VAL A 227 -17.53 -4.45 -1.52
N LEU A 228 -16.93 -3.58 -0.70
CA LEU A 228 -15.55 -3.16 -0.83
C LEU A 228 -14.74 -3.62 0.38
N ALA A 229 -13.49 -3.99 0.13
CA ALA A 229 -12.48 -4.21 1.14
C ALA A 229 -11.60 -2.97 1.24
N SER A 230 -11.64 -2.32 2.40
CA SER A 230 -10.71 -1.27 2.78
C SER A 230 -9.52 -1.86 3.56
N GLN A 231 -8.62 -1.00 4.01
CA GLN A 231 -7.54 -1.40 4.92
C GLN A 231 -8.03 -1.86 6.29
N THR A 232 -9.24 -1.47 6.69
CA THR A 232 -9.77 -1.68 8.05
C THR A 232 -10.94 -2.66 8.11
N GLY A 233 -11.54 -3.02 6.97
CA GLY A 233 -12.80 -3.75 7.00
C GLY A 233 -13.41 -3.99 5.65
N LEU A 234 -14.43 -4.86 5.65
CA LEU A 234 -15.43 -4.92 4.61
C LEU A 234 -16.54 -3.91 4.90
N PHE A 235 -17.00 -3.22 3.87
CA PHE A 235 -18.19 -2.38 3.95
C PHE A 235 -18.98 -2.49 2.65
N ALA A 236 -20.27 -2.20 2.71
CA ALA A 236 -21.17 -2.27 1.58
C ALA A 236 -21.75 -0.89 1.26
N GLU A 237 -21.81 -0.54 -0.01
CA GLU A 237 -22.44 0.68 -0.50
C GLU A 237 -23.51 0.37 -1.56
N PRO A 238 -24.62 1.13 -1.62
CA PRO A 238 -25.62 0.94 -2.68
C PRO A 238 -25.02 1.24 -4.05
N VAL A 239 -25.34 0.40 -5.04
CA VAL A 239 -25.00 0.70 -6.44
C VAL A 239 -25.80 1.94 -6.87
N LYS A 240 -25.08 2.95 -7.37
CA LYS A 240 -25.66 4.18 -7.93
C LYS A 240 -26.12 4.00 -9.37
#